data_AF-A0A7G8H2Y5-F1
#
_entry.id   AF-A0A7G8H2Y5-F1
#
_cell.length_a   1.000
_cell.length_b   1.000
_cell.length_c   1.000
_cell.angle_alpha   90.00
_cell.angle_beta   90.00
_cell.angle_gamma   90.00
#
_symmetry.space_group_name_H-M   'P 1'
#
loop_
_entity.id
_entity.type
_entity.pdbx_description
1 polymer ?
#
loop_
_entity_poly.entity_id
_entity_poly.type
_entity_poly.pdbx_seq_one_letter_code
_entity_poly.pdbx_strand_id
1 'polypeptide(L)' 'MYFIERRGADRQWVRELNFKTEFKALIGARRKAISTLGTYRVVHAMWPNQTICYVDGPELANEVGTKE' A
#
# COMPACT_ATOMS: atom_id res chain seq x y z
N MET A 1 2.14 4.77 -14.69
CA MET A 1 1.37 3.64 -14.14
C MET A 1 1.97 3.31 -12.78
N TYR A 2 1.13 2.96 -11.81
CA TYR A 2 1.51 2.79 -10.41
C TYR A 2 1.16 1.40 -9.95
N PHE A 3 1.97 0.83 -9.07
CA PHE A 3 1.73 -0.48 -8.48
C PHE A 3 1.61 -0.35 -6.97
N ILE A 4 0.76 -1.19 -6.39
CA ILE A 4 0.79 -1.45 -4.96
C ILE A 4 1.53 -2.75 -4.74
N GLU A 5 2.43 -2.75 -3.77
CA GLU A 5 3.20 -3.92 -3.39
C GLU A 5 3.01 -4.16 -1.89
N ARG A 6 2.72 -5.41 -1.51
CA ARG A 6 2.54 -5.81 -0.11
C ARG A 6 3.86 -6.32 0.45
N ARG A 7 4.14 -6.02 1.71
CA ARG A 7 5.30 -6.59 2.42
C ARG A 7 5.01 -8.05 2.79
N GLY A 8 5.82 -8.96 2.27
CA GLY A 8 5.83 -10.37 2.62
C GLY A 8 6.53 -10.67 3.95
N ALA A 9 6.40 -11.91 4.42
CA ALA A 9 7.03 -12.39 5.66
C ALA A 9 8.57 -12.36 5.61
N ASP A 10 9.12 -12.51 4.42
CA ASP A 10 10.55 -12.41 4.09
C ASP A 10 11.04 -10.96 3.90
N ARG A 11 10.20 -9.97 4.22
CA ARG A 11 10.42 -8.53 3.99
C ARG A 11 10.56 -8.17 2.51
N GLN A 12 10.25 -9.06 1.58
CA GLN A 12 10.19 -8.73 0.15
C GLN A 12 8.87 -8.04 -0.19
N TRP A 13 8.89 -7.28 -1.27
CA TRP A 13 7.72 -6.58 -1.78
C TRP A 13 7.09 -7.40 -2.90
N VAL A 14 5.84 -7.81 -2.70
CA VAL A 14 5.07 -8.59 -3.67
C VAL A 14 4.08 -7.66 -4.36
N ARG A 15 4.21 -7.52 -5.68
CA ARG A 15 3.31 -6.70 -6.50
C ARG A 15 1.94 -7.36 -6.62
N GLU A 16 0.89 -6.63 -6.25
CA GLU A 16 -0.48 -7.16 -6.28
C GLU A 16 -1.34 -6.55 -7.39
N LEU A 17 -1.45 -5.22 -7.44
CA LEU A 17 -2.33 -4.52 -8.37
C LEU A 17 -1.63 -3.34 -9.03
N ASN A 18 -2.20 -2.88 -10.15
CA ASN A 18 -1.75 -1.69 -10.88
C ASN A 18 -2.88 -0.68 -11.07
N PHE A 19 -2.50 0.59 -11.16
CA PHE A 19 -3.42 1.72 -11.30
C PHE A 19 -2.85 2.74 -12.27
N LYS A 20 -3.74 3.44 -12.98
CA LYS A 20 -3.34 4.49 -13.93
C LYS A 20 -2.75 5.71 -13.23
N THR A 21 -3.22 6.05 -12.04
CA THR A 21 -2.82 7.25 -11.30
C THR A 21 -2.32 6.91 -9.89
N GLU A 22 -1.45 7.78 -9.35
CA GLU A 22 -0.91 7.66 -8.00
C GLU A 22 -2.00 7.65 -6.95
N PHE A 23 -2.94 8.60 -7.04
CA PHE A 23 -4.05 8.73 -6.11
C PHE A 23 -4.89 7.44 -6.02
N LYS A 24 -5.20 6.82 -7.17
CA LYS A 24 -5.93 5.54 -7.17
C LYS A 24 -5.13 4.41 -6.55
N ALA A 25 -3.82 4.38 -6.78
CA ALA A 25 -2.94 3.40 -6.14
C ALA A 25 -2.90 3.59 -4.62
N LEU A 26 -2.83 4.82 -4.14
CA LEU A 26 -2.84 5.13 -2.71
C LEU A 26 -4.15 4.67 -2.05
N ILE A 27 -5.30 5.02 -2.62
CA ILE A 27 -6.60 4.58 -2.08
C ILE A 27 -6.71 3.05 -2.10
N GLY A 28 -6.25 2.40 -3.18
CA GLY A 28 -6.20 0.94 -3.28
C GLY A 28 -5.31 0.31 -2.21
N ALA A 29 -4.11 0.85 -2.00
CA ALA A 29 -3.17 0.41 -0.98
C ALA A 29 -3.76 0.56 0.43
N ARG A 30 -4.36 1.71 0.76
CA ARG A 30 -5.00 1.94 2.07
C ARG A 30 -6.14 0.95 2.33
N ARG A 31 -7.03 0.76 1.34
CA ARG A 31 -8.15 -0.19 1.48
C ARG A 31 -7.65 -1.62 1.73
N LYS A 32 -6.61 -2.03 1.00
CA LYS A 32 -5.96 -3.33 1.18
C LYS A 32 -5.26 -3.44 2.54
N ALA A 33 -4.54 -2.40 2.96
CA ALA A 33 -3.84 -2.34 4.23
C ALA A 33 -4.80 -2.50 5.41
N ILE A 34 -5.93 -1.78 5.41
CA ILE A 34 -6.99 -1.91 6.42
C ILE A 34 -7.59 -3.33 6.41
N SER A 35 -7.94 -3.84 5.22
CA SER A 35 -8.61 -5.14 5.10
C SER A 35 -7.74 -6.34 5.46
N THR A 36 -6.41 -6.22 5.32
CA THR A 36 -5.48 -7.34 5.51
C THR A 36 -4.58 -7.16 6.73
N LEU A 37 -4.63 -5.99 7.37
CA LEU A 37 -3.64 -5.53 8.37
C LEU A 37 -2.19 -5.67 7.88
N GLY A 38 -2.01 -5.64 6.55
CA GLY A 38 -0.72 -5.76 5.90
C GLY A 38 -0.12 -4.39 5.61
N THR A 39 1.21 -4.33 5.55
CA THR A 39 1.93 -3.14 5.13
C THR A 39 2.10 -3.13 3.61
N TYR A 40 1.80 -2.00 2.98
CA TYR A 40 1.89 -1.80 1.54
C TYR A 40 2.77 -0.62 1.19
N ARG A 41 3.27 -0.61 -0.04
CA ARG A 41 3.89 0.57 -0.66
C ARG A 41 3.31 0.83 -2.04
N VAL A 42 3.36 2.08 -2.47
CA VAL A 42 3.05 2.50 -3.84
C VAL A 42 4.37 2.79 -4.55
N VAL A 43 4.55 2.23 -5.75
CA VAL A 43 5.73 2.45 -6.60
C VAL A 43 5.31 2.84 -8.02
N HIS A 44 6.17 3.59 -8.72
CA HIS A 44 5.93 3.93 -10.11
C HIS A 44 6.53 2.85 -11.04
N ALA A 45 5.88 2.58 -12.16
CA ALA A 45 6.32 1.57 -13.13
C ALA A 45 7.75 1.83 -13.66
N MET A 46 8.11 3.10 -13.87
CA MET A 46 9.45 3.47 -14.38
C MET A 46 10.52 3.52 -13.28
N TRP A 47 10.12 3.61 -12.01
CA TRP A 47 11.02 3.75 -10.87
C TRP A 47 10.60 2.78 -9.74
N PRO A 48 10.62 1.45 -9.99
CA PRO A 48 10.04 0.47 -9.07
C PRO A 48 10.79 0.38 -7.73
N ASN A 49 12.04 0.84 -7.69
CA ASN A 49 12.84 0.89 -6.46
C ASN A 49 12.51 2.12 -5.59
N GLN A 50 11.83 3.12 -6.14
CA GLN A 50 11.44 4.32 -5.41
C GLN A 50 10.03 4.14 -4.85
N THR A 51 9.95 4.15 -3.52
CA THR A 51 8.66 4.17 -2.82
C THR A 51 8.10 5.59 -2.89
N ILE A 52 6.91 5.73 -3.48
CA ILE A 52 6.18 7.00 -3.51
C ILE A 52 5.45 7.21 -2.19
N CYS A 53 4.80 6.16 -1.70
CA CYS A 53 4.04 6.20 -0.46
C CYS A 53 4.14 4.87 0.27
N TYR A 54 4.25 4.94 1.59
CA TYR A 54 4.22 3.79 2.50
C TYR A 54 2.90 3.79 3.26
N VAL A 55 2.29 2.63 3.42
CA VAL A 55 0.95 2.47 3.98
C VAL A 55 1.00 1.34 5.00
N ASP A 56 1.04 1.68 6.28
CA ASP A 56 1.02 0.70 7.35
C ASP A 56 -0.41 0.35 7.76
N GLY A 57 -0.81 -0.90 7.51
CA GLY A 57 -2.16 -1.39 7.79
C GLY A 57 -2.54 -1.35 9.27
N PRO A 58 -1.70 -1.86 10.18
CA PRO A 58 -1.94 -1.77 11.62
C PRO A 58 -2.13 -0.34 12.13
N GLU A 59 -1.25 0.60 11.75
CA GLU A 59 -1.40 2.02 12.15
C GLU A 59 -2.71 2.62 11.62
N LEU A 60 -3.03 2.38 10.34
CA LEU A 60 -4.28 2.87 9.72
C LEU A 60 -5.54 2.28 10.36
N ALA A 61 -5.52 1.01 10.75
CA ALA A 61 -6.66 0.38 11.41
C ALA A 61 -6.93 1.01 12.79
N ASN A 62 -5.87 1.35 13.52
CA ASN A 62 -5.99 2.07 14.79
C ASN A 62 -6.59 3.47 14.57
N GLU A 63 -6.16 4.23 13.57
CA GLU A 63 -6.74 5.55 13.25
C GLU A 63 -8.23 5.51 12.89
N VAL A 64 -8.70 4.40 12.29
CA VAL A 64 -10.11 4.21 11.97
C VAL A 64 -10.93 3.80 13.20
N GLY A 65 -10.34 3.03 14.12
CA GLY A 65 -11.00 2.60 15.37
C GLY A 65 -11.14 3.68 16.43
N THR A 66 -10.26 4.69 16.47
CA THR A 66 -10.33 5.78 17.48
C THR A 66 -11.36 6.88 17.15
N LYS A 67 -12.29 6.63 16.22
CA LYS A 67 -13.36 7.56 15.84
C LYS A 67 -14.75 7.15 16.38
N GLU A 68 -14.79 6.43 17.49
CA GLU A 68 -16.02 6.09 18.22
C GLU A 68 -16.20 6.94 19.47
#